data_AF-A0A080Z8T3-F1
#
_entry.id   AF-A0A080Z8T3-F1
#
_cell.length_a   1.000
_cell.length_b   1.000
_cell.length_c   1.000
_cell.angle_alpha   90.00
_cell.angle_beta   90.00
_cell.angle_gamma   90.00
#
_symmetry.space_group_name_H-M   'P 1'
#
loop_
_entity.id
_entity.type
_entity.pdbx_description
1 polymer ?
#
loop_
_entity_poly.entity_id
_entity_poly.type
_entity_poly.pdbx_seq_one_letter_code
_entity_poly.pdbx_strand_id
1 'polypeptide(L)'
;MIRLKAKQAEKKAEEEKEAAAAADAGEAAPAPKPKTKILGVGRGKRAGASKEKKRTPGEIRIQKDIAELDGGKAATVSFPEVNDLTVFNVMVAVDTGLWKGASYDFSFKIPPMYPHDPPKVRCLTKIYHPNIDLDGNVCLNILREDWKPVLDINSVIYGLIYLFYEPNPDDPLNKEAAELFRNDPKQFAAVVHRSLRGYSVQGIEFEQLI
;
A
#
# COMPACT_ATOMS: atom_id res chain seq x y z
N MET A 1 9.35 -29.66 -25.70
CA MET A 1 9.96 -30.15 -24.43
C MET A 1 11.50 -30.06 -24.36
N ILE A 2 12.25 -29.97 -25.48
CA ILE A 2 13.73 -29.99 -25.45
C ILE A 2 14.36 -28.66 -24.96
N ARG A 3 13.75 -27.50 -25.27
CA ARG A 3 14.28 -26.17 -24.87
C ARG A 3 14.17 -25.85 -23.37
N LEU A 4 13.28 -26.51 -22.64
CA LEU A 4 13.09 -26.29 -21.20
C LEU A 4 14.15 -26.99 -20.35
N LYS A 5 14.61 -28.17 -20.80
CA LYS A 5 15.67 -28.93 -20.11
C LYS A 5 17.05 -28.28 -20.25
N ALA A 6 17.33 -27.62 -21.37
CA ALA A 6 18.59 -26.90 -21.59
C ALA A 6 18.71 -25.67 -20.67
N LYS A 7 17.65 -24.85 -20.56
CA LYS A 7 17.64 -23.68 -19.67
C LYS A 7 17.72 -24.02 -18.18
N GLN A 8 17.17 -25.17 -17.78
CA GLN A 8 17.26 -25.65 -16.39
C GLN A 8 18.66 -26.18 -16.06
N ALA A 9 19.38 -26.74 -17.03
CA ALA A 9 20.76 -27.19 -16.83
C ALA A 9 21.73 -26.00 -16.73
N GLU A 10 21.52 -24.94 -17.53
CA GLU A 10 22.33 -23.70 -17.46
C GLU A 10 22.14 -22.98 -16.12
N LYS A 11 20.90 -22.85 -15.64
CA LYS A 11 20.62 -22.21 -14.35
C LYS A 11 21.22 -22.97 -13.16
N LYS A 12 21.20 -24.31 -13.20
CA LYS A 12 21.79 -25.15 -12.15
C LYS A 12 23.32 -25.06 -12.12
N ALA A 13 23.97 -24.90 -13.28
CA ALA A 13 25.42 -24.73 -13.38
C ALA A 13 25.88 -23.34 -12.88
N GLU A 14 25.02 -22.33 -12.96
CA GLU A 14 25.28 -20.98 -12.47
C GLU A 14 25.16 -20.93 -10.93
N GLU A 15 24.12 -21.56 -10.36
CA GLU A 15 23.92 -21.68 -8.90
C GLU A 15 25.04 -22.51 -8.22
N GLU A 16 25.56 -23.56 -8.87
CA GLU A 16 26.69 -24.35 -8.35
C GLU A 16 28.03 -23.59 -8.39
N LYS A 17 28.20 -22.64 -9.34
CA LYS A 17 29.38 -21.77 -9.40
C LYS A 17 29.37 -20.68 -8.32
N GLU A 18 28.21 -20.14 -8.00
CA GLU A 18 28.05 -19.10 -6.98
C GLU A 18 28.23 -19.66 -5.56
N ALA A 19 27.76 -20.90 -5.32
CA ALA A 19 27.97 -21.61 -4.05
C ALA A 19 29.45 -21.98 -3.80
N ALA A 20 30.23 -22.26 -4.85
CA ALA A 20 31.66 -22.56 -4.74
C ALA A 20 32.52 -21.32 -4.43
N ALA A 21 32.07 -20.13 -4.83
CA ALA A 21 32.79 -18.87 -4.57
C ALA A 21 32.63 -18.36 -3.12
N ALA A 22 31.58 -18.80 -2.41
CA ALA A 22 31.31 -18.40 -1.03
C ALA A 22 32.12 -19.18 0.03
N ALA A 23 32.86 -20.22 -0.37
CA ALA A 23 33.53 -21.14 0.56
C ALA A 23 35.03 -20.83 0.82
N ASP A 24 35.61 -19.79 0.21
CA ASP A 24 37.05 -19.47 0.34
C ASP A 24 37.31 -18.06 0.90
N ALA A 25 36.79 -17.77 2.09
CA ALA A 25 37.21 -16.63 2.90
C ALA A 25 37.48 -17.08 4.33
N GLY A 26 38.68 -17.61 4.53
CA GLY A 26 39.21 -18.05 5.82
C GLY A 26 39.43 -16.90 6.82
N GLU A 27 39.15 -17.26 8.07
CA GLU A 27 39.18 -16.51 9.32
C GLU A 27 40.58 -16.00 9.73
N ALA A 28 40.67 -14.76 10.23
CA ALA A 28 41.86 -14.24 10.93
C ALA A 28 41.45 -13.46 12.19
N ALA A 29 41.84 -13.98 13.35
CA ALA A 29 41.61 -13.39 14.68
C ALA A 29 42.59 -12.21 14.98
N PRO A 30 42.18 -11.17 15.73
CA PRO A 30 43.12 -10.18 16.27
C PRO A 30 43.50 -10.44 17.74
N ALA A 31 44.81 -10.33 18.01
CA ALA A 31 45.44 -10.41 19.34
C ALA A 31 45.36 -9.07 20.13
N PRO A 32 45.59 -9.06 21.47
CA PRO A 32 45.18 -7.97 22.37
C PRO A 32 46.30 -6.97 22.72
N LYS A 33 45.96 -5.69 23.02
CA LYS A 33 46.80 -4.69 23.74
C LYS A 33 45.91 -3.62 24.44
N PRO A 34 46.44 -2.74 25.32
CA PRO A 34 46.69 -2.93 26.76
C PRO A 34 45.84 -1.99 27.66
N LYS A 35 45.92 -2.19 28.98
CA LYS A 35 45.23 -1.39 30.02
C LYS A 35 45.98 -0.09 30.37
N THR A 36 45.27 1.02 30.53
CA THR A 36 45.66 2.13 31.43
C THR A 36 44.42 2.87 31.97
N LYS A 37 44.34 3.02 33.30
CA LYS A 37 43.44 3.94 34.02
C LYS A 37 44.19 5.25 34.26
N ILE A 38 43.50 6.41 34.25
CA ILE A 38 43.80 7.58 35.08
C ILE A 38 42.49 8.38 35.28
N LEU A 39 42.22 8.74 36.53
CA LEU A 39 41.10 9.58 36.98
C LEU A 39 41.32 11.05 36.55
N GLY A 40 40.23 11.74 36.22
CA GLY A 40 40.18 13.20 36.10
C GLY A 40 38.78 13.71 36.38
N VAL A 41 38.59 14.32 37.55
CA VAL A 41 37.34 14.88 38.06
C VAL A 41 37.03 16.17 37.27
N GLY A 42 35.82 16.28 36.72
CA GLY A 42 35.37 17.47 36.02
C GLY A 42 33.85 17.60 36.01
N ARG A 43 33.30 18.26 37.03
CA ARG A 43 31.92 18.74 37.08
C ARG A 43 31.73 19.82 36.01
N GLY A 44 31.01 19.51 34.93
CA GLY A 44 30.46 20.47 33.98
C GLY A 44 28.96 20.21 33.80
N LYS A 45 28.12 21.17 34.18
CA LYS A 45 26.66 21.12 34.09
C LYS A 45 26.21 21.96 32.90
N ARG A 46 25.16 21.46 32.19
CA ARG A 46 24.37 22.05 31.08
C ARG A 46 24.91 21.71 29.67
N ALA A 47 24.09 21.34 28.67
CA ALA A 47 22.67 21.60 28.44
C ALA A 47 21.92 20.34 27.97
N GLY A 48 20.60 20.34 28.11
CA GLY A 48 19.73 19.19 27.80
C GLY A 48 19.83 18.78 26.33
N ALA A 49 20.34 17.58 26.10
CA ALA A 49 20.07 16.85 24.87
C ALA A 49 18.56 16.57 24.83
N SER A 50 17.88 17.06 23.80
CA SER A 50 16.57 16.54 23.44
C SER A 50 16.74 15.03 23.27
N LYS A 51 16.16 14.24 24.18
CA LYS A 51 16.08 12.79 23.99
C LYS A 51 15.32 12.57 22.69
N GLU A 52 16.01 12.18 21.63
CA GLU A 52 15.36 11.67 20.43
C GLU A 52 14.40 10.56 20.89
N LYS A 53 13.11 10.79 20.65
CA LYS A 53 12.08 9.82 20.99
C LYS A 53 12.38 8.58 20.14
N LYS A 54 12.74 7.46 20.78
CA LYS A 54 12.96 6.20 20.07
C LYS A 54 11.70 5.87 19.28
N ARG A 55 11.83 5.73 17.96
CA ARG A 55 10.72 5.36 17.08
C ARG A 55 10.19 3.99 17.49
N THR A 56 8.87 3.84 17.46
CA THR A 56 8.22 2.54 17.68
C THR A 56 8.45 1.62 16.47
N PRO A 57 8.36 0.29 16.62
CA PRO A 57 8.43 -0.63 15.48
C PRO A 57 7.41 -0.30 14.37
N GLY A 58 6.19 0.12 14.74
CA GLY A 58 5.16 0.54 13.79
C GLY A 58 5.53 1.82 13.02
N GLU A 59 6.12 2.80 13.70
CA GLU A 59 6.65 4.03 13.06
C GLU A 59 7.79 3.73 12.08
N ILE A 60 8.70 2.81 12.44
CA ILE A 60 9.77 2.35 11.55
C ILE A 60 9.16 1.64 10.33
N ARG A 61 8.15 0.81 10.55
CA ARG A 61 7.47 0.07 9.49
C ARG A 61 6.76 0.99 8.51
N ILE A 62 5.94 1.93 8.98
CA ILE A 62 5.26 2.87 8.07
C ILE A 62 6.28 3.73 7.32
N GLN A 63 7.35 4.18 7.96
CA GLN A 63 8.38 4.95 7.28
C GLN A 63 9.03 4.17 6.13
N LYS A 64 9.24 2.85 6.31
CA LYS A 64 9.72 1.97 5.27
C LYS A 64 8.71 1.88 4.12
N ASP A 65 7.45 1.57 4.43
CA ASP A 65 6.41 1.41 3.41
C ASP A 65 6.19 2.69 2.61
N ILE A 66 6.21 3.87 3.25
CA ILE A 66 6.14 5.17 2.58
C ILE A 66 7.35 5.42 1.68
N ALA A 67 8.56 5.05 2.10
CA ALA A 67 9.77 5.21 1.29
C ALA A 67 9.81 4.28 0.07
N GLU A 68 9.11 3.14 0.15
CA GLU A 68 8.99 2.14 -0.92
C GLU A 68 7.72 2.34 -1.76
N LEU A 69 6.91 3.38 -1.49
CA LEU A 69 5.73 3.69 -2.30
C LEU A 69 6.13 3.96 -3.75
N ASP A 70 5.63 3.13 -4.66
CA ASP A 70 5.78 3.35 -6.08
C ASP A 70 4.45 3.71 -6.74
N GLY A 71 3.31 3.20 -6.24
CA GLY A 71 1.95 3.51 -6.70
C GLY A 71 1.69 3.28 -8.19
N GLY A 72 2.68 2.78 -8.93
CA GLY A 72 2.79 2.90 -10.38
C GLY A 72 2.60 4.34 -10.89
N LYS A 73 2.08 4.45 -12.12
CA LYS A 73 1.67 5.75 -12.69
C LYS A 73 0.24 6.15 -12.31
N ALA A 74 -0.49 5.24 -11.67
CA ALA A 74 -1.92 5.37 -11.42
C ALA A 74 -2.22 6.03 -10.07
N ALA A 75 -1.30 6.00 -9.10
CA ALA A 75 -1.53 6.56 -7.77
C ALA A 75 -0.57 7.71 -7.46
N THR A 76 -1.10 8.77 -6.83
CA THR A 76 -0.32 9.87 -6.26
C THR A 76 -0.61 9.99 -4.78
N VAL A 77 0.44 10.04 -3.96
CA VAL A 77 0.31 10.12 -2.49
C VAL A 77 0.59 11.54 -2.02
N SER A 78 -0.22 12.03 -1.09
CA SER A 78 -0.08 13.35 -0.49
C SER A 78 -0.25 13.28 1.03
N PHE A 79 0.55 14.06 1.75
CA PHE A 79 0.51 14.14 3.21
C PHE A 79 -0.05 15.51 3.60
N PRO A 80 -1.24 15.57 4.22
CA PRO A 80 -1.80 16.84 4.70
C PRO A 80 -0.88 17.52 5.72
N GLU A 81 -0.20 16.72 6.54
CA GLU A 81 0.72 17.18 7.58
C GLU A 81 2.12 16.59 7.38
N VAL A 82 3.12 17.44 7.19
CA VAL A 82 4.50 17.02 6.86
C VAL A 82 5.13 16.13 7.94
N ASN A 83 4.72 16.30 9.19
CA ASN A 83 5.28 15.59 10.34
C ASN A 83 4.45 14.37 10.77
N ASP A 84 3.34 14.07 10.08
CA ASP A 84 2.49 12.91 10.37
C ASP A 84 2.39 11.98 9.15
N LEU A 85 3.18 10.92 9.18
CA LEU A 85 3.16 9.88 8.14
C LEU A 85 2.01 8.87 8.33
N THR A 86 1.25 8.98 9.42
CA THR A 86 0.16 8.03 9.76
C THR A 86 -1.17 8.40 9.13
N VAL A 87 -1.29 9.61 8.58
CA VAL A 87 -2.48 10.08 7.87
C VAL A 87 -2.04 10.68 6.55
N PHE A 88 -2.55 10.11 5.45
CA PHE A 88 -2.24 10.56 4.11
C PHE A 88 -3.39 10.26 3.16
N ASN A 89 -3.38 10.91 2.00
CA ASN A 89 -4.33 10.67 0.94
C ASN A 89 -3.63 10.03 -0.26
N VAL A 90 -4.34 9.14 -0.94
CA VAL A 90 -3.93 8.53 -2.19
C VAL A 90 -4.97 8.85 -3.24
N MET A 91 -4.58 9.60 -4.27
CA MET A 91 -5.39 9.82 -5.46
C MET A 91 -5.11 8.71 -6.46
N VAL A 92 -6.14 7.98 -6.88
CA VAL A 92 -6.05 6.94 -7.92
C VAL A 92 -6.67 7.46 -9.21
N ALA A 93 -5.85 7.62 -10.25
CA ALA A 93 -6.28 7.96 -11.60
C ALA A 93 -6.55 6.68 -12.41
N VAL A 94 -7.80 6.50 -12.86
CA VAL A 94 -8.23 5.29 -13.56
C VAL A 94 -8.00 5.44 -15.06
N ASP A 95 -7.21 4.55 -15.64
CA ASP A 95 -6.73 4.64 -17.04
C ASP A 95 -7.50 3.75 -18.04
N THR A 96 -8.24 2.75 -17.54
CA THR A 96 -9.03 1.81 -18.34
C THR A 96 -10.32 1.38 -17.63
N GLY A 97 -11.16 0.61 -18.30
CA GLY A 97 -12.42 0.10 -17.76
C GLY A 97 -13.51 1.18 -17.67
N LEU A 98 -14.49 0.93 -16.81
CA LEU A 98 -15.74 1.70 -16.73
C LEU A 98 -15.57 3.10 -16.13
N TRP A 99 -14.58 3.27 -15.24
CA TRP A 99 -14.28 4.54 -14.57
C TRP A 99 -13.13 5.31 -15.22
N LYS A 100 -12.71 4.91 -16.43
CA LYS A 100 -11.61 5.55 -17.16
C LYS A 100 -11.76 7.08 -17.23
N GLY A 101 -10.66 7.76 -16.94
CA GLY A 101 -10.56 9.23 -17.01
C GLY A 101 -10.92 9.94 -15.71
N ALA A 102 -11.52 9.25 -14.75
CA ALA A 102 -11.80 9.79 -13.42
C ALA A 102 -10.63 9.55 -12.46
N SER A 103 -10.55 10.41 -11.44
CA SER A 103 -9.65 10.25 -10.30
C SER A 103 -10.47 10.15 -9.01
N TYR A 104 -10.05 9.25 -8.12
CA TYR A 104 -10.70 9.02 -6.83
C TYR A 104 -9.71 9.22 -5.69
N ASP A 105 -10.08 10.06 -4.73
CA ASP A 105 -9.26 10.32 -3.55
C ASP A 105 -9.62 9.32 -2.44
N PHE A 106 -8.61 8.72 -1.83
CA PHE A 106 -8.74 7.82 -0.69
C PHE A 106 -7.96 8.36 0.49
N SER A 107 -8.59 8.45 1.66
CA SER A 107 -7.90 8.71 2.92
C SER A 107 -7.37 7.41 3.51
N PHE A 108 -6.14 7.45 3.98
CA PHE A 108 -5.46 6.37 4.70
C PHE A 108 -5.16 6.82 6.12
N LYS A 109 -5.44 5.94 7.08
CA LYS A 109 -5.08 6.12 8.48
C LYS A 109 -4.42 4.86 9.03
N ILE A 110 -3.16 4.99 9.43
CA ILE A 110 -2.36 3.91 9.98
C ILE A 110 -2.73 3.71 11.46
N PRO A 111 -3.10 2.49 11.88
CA PRO A 111 -3.43 2.22 13.28
C PRO A 111 -2.16 2.16 14.15
N PRO A 112 -2.28 2.37 15.48
CA PRO A 112 -1.14 2.24 16.40
C PRO A 112 -0.47 0.86 16.39
N MET A 113 -1.22 -0.19 16.07
CA MET A 113 -0.74 -1.58 16.04
C MET A 113 -0.23 -2.01 14.65
N TYR A 114 -0.08 -1.08 13.70
CA TYR A 114 0.47 -1.39 12.38
C TYR A 114 1.88 -2.00 12.50
N PRO A 115 2.21 -3.10 11.77
CA PRO A 115 1.44 -3.74 10.70
C PRO A 115 0.57 -4.93 11.14
N HIS A 116 0.36 -5.14 12.44
CA HIS A 116 -0.53 -6.21 12.92
C HIS A 116 -1.99 -5.95 12.54
N ASP A 117 -2.43 -4.70 12.66
CA ASP A 117 -3.72 -4.24 12.17
C ASP A 117 -3.57 -3.55 10.79
N PRO A 118 -4.54 -3.71 9.87
CA PRO A 118 -4.51 -3.07 8.56
C PRO A 118 -4.70 -1.55 8.64
N PRO A 119 -4.25 -0.78 7.62
CA PRO A 119 -4.62 0.62 7.50
C PRO A 119 -6.14 0.77 7.35
N LYS A 120 -6.70 1.85 7.89
CA LYS A 120 -8.10 2.23 7.62
C LYS A 120 -8.13 3.07 6.35
N VAL A 121 -8.95 2.66 5.38
CA VAL A 121 -9.09 3.35 4.10
C VAL A 121 -10.53 3.79 3.90
N ARG A 122 -10.74 5.01 3.42
CA ARG A 122 -12.05 5.51 2.97
C ARG A 122 -11.93 6.25 1.65
N CYS A 123 -12.84 5.97 0.73
CA CYS A 123 -13.03 6.78 -0.48
C CYS A 123 -13.64 8.12 -0.07
N LEU A 124 -13.05 9.21 -0.53
CA LEU A 124 -13.51 10.57 -0.29
C LEU A 124 -14.39 11.08 -1.44
N THR A 125 -14.20 10.52 -2.63
CA THR A 125 -14.98 10.83 -3.83
C THR A 125 -16.19 9.92 -3.93
N LYS A 126 -17.40 10.48 -4.09
CA LYS A 126 -18.61 9.66 -4.24
C LYS A 126 -18.58 8.88 -5.55
N ILE A 127 -18.89 7.58 -5.49
CA ILE A 127 -18.78 6.66 -6.63
C ILE A 127 -19.95 5.67 -6.69
N TYR A 128 -20.41 5.35 -7.89
CA TYR A 128 -21.29 4.20 -8.12
C TYR A 128 -20.44 2.95 -8.39
N HIS A 129 -20.24 2.12 -7.37
CA HIS A 129 -19.33 0.96 -7.41
C HIS A 129 -19.83 -0.18 -6.50
N PRO A 130 -19.72 -1.47 -6.88
CA PRO A 130 -20.18 -2.60 -6.05
C PRO A 130 -19.55 -2.66 -4.65
N ASN A 131 -18.23 -2.41 -4.55
CA ASN A 131 -17.46 -2.56 -3.30
C ASN A 131 -17.20 -1.25 -2.54
N ILE A 132 -17.80 -0.12 -2.96
CA ILE A 132 -17.64 1.18 -2.26
C ILE A 132 -19.03 1.76 -2.03
N ASP A 133 -19.36 2.11 -0.79
CA ASP A 133 -20.65 2.73 -0.48
C ASP A 133 -20.61 4.27 -0.55
N LEU A 134 -21.76 4.89 -0.33
CA LEU A 134 -21.93 6.35 -0.40
C LEU A 134 -21.27 7.08 0.77
N ASP A 135 -20.99 6.38 1.87
CA ASP A 135 -20.23 6.90 3.00
C ASP A 135 -18.71 6.75 2.78
N GLY A 136 -18.30 6.14 1.66
CA GLY A 136 -16.90 5.95 1.30
C GLY A 136 -16.23 4.76 1.99
N ASN A 137 -16.99 3.87 2.62
CA ASN A 137 -16.41 2.62 3.11
C ASN A 137 -16.02 1.75 1.91
N VAL A 138 -14.90 1.04 2.04
CA VAL A 138 -14.34 0.20 0.98
C VAL A 138 -14.33 -1.25 1.43
N CYS A 139 -14.90 -2.13 0.63
CA CYS A 139 -14.81 -3.58 0.80
C CYS A 139 -13.64 -4.11 -0.04
N LEU A 140 -12.51 -4.31 0.63
CA LEU A 140 -11.31 -4.93 0.08
C LEU A 140 -10.83 -5.97 1.11
N ASN A 141 -10.73 -7.22 0.70
CA ASN A 141 -10.41 -8.37 1.58
C ASN A 141 -9.12 -8.17 2.39
N ILE A 142 -8.08 -7.61 1.77
CA ILE A 142 -6.79 -7.34 2.45
C ILE A 142 -6.86 -6.20 3.47
N LEU A 143 -7.96 -5.45 3.56
CA LEU A 143 -8.22 -4.51 4.66
C LEU A 143 -8.96 -5.15 5.84
N ARG A 144 -9.25 -6.45 5.76
CA ARG A 144 -10.06 -7.20 6.73
C ARG A 144 -9.46 -8.60 6.97
N GLU A 145 -10.16 -9.66 6.56
CA GLU A 145 -9.81 -11.06 6.83
C GLU A 145 -8.48 -11.52 6.24
N ASP A 146 -8.11 -10.97 5.08
CA ASP A 146 -6.90 -11.37 4.36
C ASP A 146 -5.70 -10.48 4.67
N TRP A 147 -5.84 -9.51 5.57
CA TRP A 147 -4.70 -8.75 6.05
C TRP A 147 -3.67 -9.69 6.72
N LYS A 148 -2.42 -9.49 6.37
CA LYS A 148 -1.26 -10.13 7.02
C LYS A 148 -0.18 -9.06 7.20
N PRO A 149 0.60 -9.09 8.31
CA PRO A 149 1.67 -8.13 8.54
C PRO A 149 2.76 -8.09 7.47
N VAL A 150 2.80 -9.05 6.55
CA VAL A 150 3.71 -9.05 5.39
C VAL A 150 3.24 -8.13 4.27
N LEU A 151 1.94 -7.81 4.21
CA LEU A 151 1.38 -6.85 3.25
C LEU A 151 1.77 -5.43 3.64
N ASP A 152 1.93 -4.58 2.64
CA ASP A 152 2.37 -3.19 2.75
C ASP A 152 1.34 -2.22 2.17
N ILE A 153 1.64 -0.92 2.23
CA ILE A 153 0.75 0.12 1.68
C ILE A 153 0.60 0.00 0.16
N ASN A 154 1.66 -0.38 -0.58
CA ASN A 154 1.58 -0.63 -2.01
C ASN A 154 0.55 -1.73 -2.33
N SER A 155 0.56 -2.83 -1.58
CA SER A 155 -0.40 -3.93 -1.74
C SER A 155 -1.85 -3.43 -1.63
N VAL A 156 -2.11 -2.52 -0.68
CA VAL A 156 -3.43 -1.90 -0.52
C VAL A 156 -3.76 -1.00 -1.71
N ILE A 157 -2.84 -0.15 -2.16
CA ILE A 157 -3.04 0.74 -3.32
C ILE A 157 -3.33 -0.07 -4.59
N TYR A 158 -2.57 -1.13 -4.84
CA TYR A 158 -2.81 -2.04 -5.96
C TYR A 158 -4.16 -2.76 -5.84
N GLY A 159 -4.55 -3.15 -4.62
CA GLY A 159 -5.89 -3.69 -4.36
C GLY A 159 -7.02 -2.71 -4.69
N LEU A 160 -6.86 -1.43 -4.32
CA LEU A 160 -7.82 -0.38 -4.67
C LEU A 160 -7.91 -0.16 -6.19
N ILE A 161 -6.75 -0.08 -6.88
CA ILE A 161 -6.70 0.03 -8.34
C ILE A 161 -7.42 -1.15 -8.99
N TYR A 162 -7.18 -2.36 -8.49
CA TYR A 162 -7.77 -3.58 -9.03
C TYR A 162 -9.30 -3.60 -8.91
N LEU A 163 -9.89 -3.03 -7.86
CA LEU A 163 -11.35 -2.92 -7.74
C LEU A 163 -11.99 -2.15 -8.90
N PHE A 164 -11.30 -1.15 -9.48
CA PHE A 164 -11.80 -0.43 -10.66
C PHE A 164 -11.73 -1.25 -11.96
N TYR A 165 -10.83 -2.23 -12.02
CA TYR A 165 -10.69 -3.12 -13.19
C TYR A 165 -11.65 -4.30 -13.10
N GLU A 166 -11.72 -4.92 -11.93
CA GLU A 166 -12.50 -6.13 -11.67
C GLU A 166 -13.29 -5.95 -10.35
N PRO A 167 -14.45 -5.28 -10.38
CA PRO A 167 -15.32 -5.18 -9.22
C PRO A 167 -15.73 -6.58 -8.74
N ASN A 168 -15.78 -6.79 -7.43
CA ASN A 168 -16.19 -8.06 -6.85
C ASN A 168 -17.67 -8.00 -6.44
N PRO A 169 -18.60 -8.58 -7.21
CA PRO A 169 -20.02 -8.50 -6.86
C PRO A 169 -20.40 -9.42 -5.68
N ASP A 170 -19.55 -10.39 -5.30
CA ASP A 170 -19.85 -11.41 -4.28
C ASP A 170 -19.69 -10.91 -2.84
N ASP A 171 -19.00 -9.79 -2.64
CA ASP A 171 -18.94 -9.09 -1.35
C ASP A 171 -19.21 -7.58 -1.51
N PRO A 172 -20.46 -7.19 -1.84
CA PRO A 172 -20.78 -5.82 -2.20
C PRO A 172 -21.20 -4.99 -0.98
N LEU A 173 -20.79 -3.73 -0.95
CA LEU A 173 -21.38 -2.71 -0.06
C LEU A 173 -22.58 -2.03 -0.72
N ASN A 174 -22.55 -1.91 -2.06
CA ASN A 174 -23.66 -1.42 -2.86
C ASN A 174 -24.31 -2.60 -3.59
N LYS A 175 -25.41 -3.10 -3.03
CA LYS A 175 -26.08 -4.32 -3.52
C LYS A 175 -26.72 -4.09 -4.88
N GLU A 176 -27.31 -2.91 -5.09
CA GLU A 176 -27.94 -2.53 -6.34
C GLU A 176 -26.91 -2.48 -7.48
N ALA A 177 -25.73 -1.87 -7.24
CA ALA A 177 -24.64 -1.83 -8.19
C ALA A 177 -24.13 -3.25 -8.53
N ALA A 178 -23.99 -4.11 -7.53
CA ALA A 178 -23.53 -5.49 -7.72
C ALA A 178 -24.55 -6.36 -8.48
N GLU A 179 -25.84 -6.21 -8.19
CA GLU A 179 -26.91 -6.89 -8.92
C GLU A 179 -26.96 -6.44 -10.38
N LEU A 180 -26.90 -5.12 -10.62
CA LEU A 180 -26.89 -4.57 -11.96
C LEU A 180 -25.65 -5.00 -12.75
N PHE A 181 -24.48 -5.03 -12.10
CA PHE A 181 -23.24 -5.53 -12.71
C PHE A 181 -23.35 -7.00 -13.16
N ARG A 182 -24.00 -7.86 -12.37
CA ARG A 182 -24.21 -9.28 -12.74
C ARG A 182 -25.25 -9.45 -13.84
N ASN A 183 -26.39 -8.78 -13.70
CA ASN A 183 -27.58 -9.10 -14.48
C ASN A 183 -27.69 -8.29 -15.77
N ASP A 184 -27.18 -7.06 -15.78
CA ASP A 184 -27.18 -6.18 -16.95
C ASP A 184 -25.92 -5.29 -17.00
N PRO A 185 -24.78 -5.85 -17.46
CA PRO A 185 -23.52 -5.12 -17.56
C PRO A 185 -23.61 -3.86 -18.45
N LYS A 186 -24.51 -3.83 -19.44
CA LYS A 186 -24.69 -2.67 -20.32
C LYS A 186 -25.36 -1.54 -19.57
N GLN A 187 -26.43 -1.82 -18.83
CA GLN A 187 -27.08 -0.84 -17.99
C GLN A 187 -26.17 -0.37 -16.86
N PHE A 188 -25.38 -1.28 -16.26
CA PHE A 188 -24.37 -0.92 -15.28
C PHE A 188 -23.38 0.12 -15.83
N ALA A 189 -22.81 -0.15 -17.02
CA ALA A 189 -21.91 0.79 -17.69
C ALA A 189 -22.58 2.15 -17.98
N ALA A 190 -23.84 2.15 -18.41
CA ALA A 190 -24.59 3.37 -18.65
C ALA A 190 -24.80 4.20 -17.37
N VAL A 191 -25.07 3.53 -16.25
CA VAL A 191 -25.21 4.17 -14.93
C VAL A 191 -23.88 4.75 -14.45
N VAL A 192 -22.78 4.00 -14.56
CA VAL A 192 -21.44 4.48 -14.22
C VAL A 192 -21.08 5.72 -15.05
N HIS A 193 -21.26 5.68 -16.37
CA HIS A 193 -20.98 6.84 -17.22
C HIS A 193 -21.86 8.05 -16.91
N ARG A 194 -23.12 7.80 -16.49
CA ARG A 194 -24.02 8.87 -16.05
C ARG A 194 -23.53 9.51 -14.74
N SER A 195 -23.14 8.71 -13.75
CA SER A 195 -22.60 9.24 -12.50
C SER A 195 -21.29 10.02 -12.71
N LEU A 196 -20.41 9.53 -13.59
CA LEU A 196 -19.14 10.19 -13.91
C LEU A 196 -19.32 11.60 -14.51
N ARG A 197 -20.42 11.83 -15.22
CA ARG A 197 -20.77 13.14 -15.80
C ARG A 197 -21.49 14.07 -14.81
N GLY A 198 -21.56 13.70 -13.54
CA GLY A 198 -22.18 14.50 -12.48
C GLY A 198 -23.71 14.49 -12.47
N TYR A 199 -24.35 13.53 -13.15
CA TYR A 199 -25.80 13.39 -13.09
C TYR A 199 -26.25 12.60 -11.87
N SER A 200 -27.45 12.92 -11.40
CA SER A 200 -28.18 12.09 -10.44
C SER A 200 -28.41 10.66 -10.95
N VAL A 201 -28.15 9.68 -10.09
CA VAL A 201 -28.47 8.26 -10.27
C VAL A 201 -29.24 7.82 -9.03
N GLN A 202 -30.45 7.28 -9.21
CA GLN A 202 -31.30 6.81 -8.11
C GLN A 202 -31.56 7.86 -7.01
N GLY A 203 -31.61 9.15 -7.39
CA GLY A 203 -31.81 10.26 -6.45
C GLY A 203 -30.55 10.69 -5.71
N ILE A 204 -29.39 10.12 -6.05
CA ILE A 204 -28.09 10.48 -5.49
C ILE A 204 -27.34 11.34 -6.50
N GLU A 205 -27.01 12.56 -6.12
CA GLU A 205 -26.15 13.45 -6.91
C GLU A 205 -24.68 13.03 -6.83
N PHE A 206 -24.02 12.98 -7.99
CA PHE A 206 -22.60 12.66 -8.13
C PHE A 206 -21.83 13.89 -8.60
N GLU A 207 -20.54 13.94 -8.25
CA GLU A 207 -19.62 14.96 -8.74
C GLU A 207 -19.29 14.69 -10.21
N GLN A 208 -19.06 15.73 -11.00
CA GLN A 208 -18.59 15.58 -12.37
C GLN A 208 -17.09 15.28 -12.37
N LEU A 209 -16.71 14.09 -12.83
CA LEU A 209 -15.32 13.63 -12.90
C LEU A 209 -14.77 13.59 -14.33
N ILE A 210 -15.64 13.59 -15.35
CA ILE A 210 -15.28 13.65 -16.78
C ILE A 210 -16.19 14.56 -17.60
#